data_AF-A0A4Q3BUX4-F1
#
_entry.id   AF-A0A4Q3BUX4-F1
#
_cell.length_a   1.000
_cell.length_b   1.000
_cell.length_c   1.000
_cell.angle_alpha   90.00
_cell.angle_beta   90.00
_cell.angle_gamma   90.00
#
_symmetry.space_group_name_H-M   'P 1'
#
loop_
_entity.id
_entity.type
_entity.pdbx_description
1 polymer ?
#
loop_
_entity_poly.entity_id
_entity_poly.type
_entity_poly.pdbx_seq_one_letter_code
_entity_poly.pdbx_strand_id
1 'polypeptide(L)'
;MLSIQTEPAAVSPAKKNPVALKLQTDNYITDPGNKCYIGLVFSGDPVVGDTLRFVWSTYDITFTFIDYADTPDYSGLQIFTHSLIISFAQYAEQVAANLRSNYLLNRDFKINVAASGVSSATIAIEARETGEVYALTVDDSVSNMALAYGPSGGNTIVRDNFKANVFLHIEDDFNSGVFIKVIEKESPVDTNNQATFLLEEELESYLAPDVPAFNQAVISRASNVFKRYYFSYAESYGIPAEVQYVAESSIKKAVLAGYAFNKFPENTFLEDYITN
;
A
#
# COMPACT_ATOMS: atom_id res chain seq x y z
N MET A 1 4.56 -11.61 7.36
CA MET A 1 3.93 -12.16 8.57
C MET A 1 2.73 -11.29 8.90
N LEU A 2 1.54 -11.88 9.05
CA LEU A 2 0.36 -11.14 9.48
C LEU A 2 0.54 -10.59 10.90
N SER A 3 0.13 -9.36 11.09
CA SER A 3 0.01 -8.71 12.40
C SER A 3 -1.39 -8.13 12.58
N ILE A 4 -1.86 -8.03 13.82
CA ILE A 4 -3.16 -7.44 14.15
C ILE A 4 -2.99 -5.93 14.24
N GLN A 5 -3.70 -5.19 13.39
CA GLN A 5 -3.73 -3.73 13.41
C GLN A 5 -4.92 -3.19 14.21
N THR A 6 -6.05 -3.88 14.15
CA THR A 6 -7.23 -3.59 14.96
C THR A 6 -7.77 -4.89 15.48
N GLU A 7 -7.78 -5.03 16.80
CA GLU A 7 -8.28 -6.20 17.49
C GLU A 7 -9.68 -5.94 18.04
N PRO A 8 -10.61 -6.92 17.98
CA PRO A 8 -11.84 -6.84 18.76
C PRO A 8 -11.56 -6.61 20.25
N ALA A 9 -12.42 -5.83 20.90
CA ALA A 9 -12.34 -5.56 22.34
C ALA A 9 -12.40 -6.86 23.16
N ALA A 10 -11.88 -6.82 24.39
CA ALA A 10 -11.92 -7.98 25.29
C ALA A 10 -13.36 -8.48 25.55
N VAL A 11 -14.33 -7.55 25.54
CA VAL A 11 -15.76 -7.84 25.51
C VAL A 11 -16.38 -7.14 24.31
N SER A 12 -16.89 -7.93 23.37
CA SER A 12 -17.50 -7.44 22.14
C SER A 12 -19.03 -7.51 22.21
N PRO A 13 -19.75 -6.38 22.14
CA PRO A 13 -21.20 -6.39 21.94
C PRO A 13 -21.51 -6.86 20.52
N ALA A 14 -21.95 -8.11 20.37
CA ALA A 14 -22.12 -8.71 19.05
C ALA A 14 -23.37 -8.20 18.31
N LYS A 15 -24.31 -7.56 19.02
CA LYS A 15 -25.57 -7.12 18.43
C LYS A 15 -25.52 -5.64 18.06
N LYS A 16 -25.74 -5.33 16.78
CA LYS A 16 -25.80 -3.96 16.21
C LYS A 16 -24.52 -3.12 16.30
N ASN A 17 -23.41 -3.70 16.74
CA ASN A 17 -22.11 -3.03 16.78
C ASN A 17 -21.11 -3.86 15.95
N PRO A 18 -20.29 -3.22 15.11
CA PRO A 18 -19.32 -3.95 14.30
C PRO A 18 -18.23 -4.55 15.20
N VAL A 19 -17.95 -5.83 14.99
CA VAL A 19 -16.83 -6.53 15.64
C VAL A 19 -15.75 -6.72 14.58
N ALA A 20 -15.01 -5.65 14.33
CA ALA A 20 -14.01 -5.61 13.27
C ALA A 20 -12.65 -6.14 13.72
N LEU A 21 -12.08 -7.03 12.92
CA LEU A 21 -10.68 -7.46 12.99
C LEU A 21 -9.97 -6.95 11.73
N LYS A 22 -8.89 -6.18 11.90
CA LYS A 22 -8.02 -5.76 10.80
C LYS A 22 -6.66 -6.39 10.96
N LEU A 23 -6.26 -7.12 9.92
CA LEU A 23 -4.95 -7.72 9.83
C LEU A 23 -4.12 -6.96 8.79
N GLN A 24 -2.82 -6.84 9.04
CA GLN A 24 -1.85 -6.22 8.14
C GLN A 24 -0.74 -7.21 7.81
N THR A 25 -0.31 -7.25 6.56
CA THR A 25 0.81 -8.09 6.11
C THR A 25 1.88 -7.26 5.41
N ASP A 26 3.12 -7.71 5.48
CA ASP A 26 4.25 -7.23 4.68
C ASP A 26 4.66 -8.25 3.60
N ASN A 27 4.00 -9.41 3.55
CA ASN A 27 4.42 -10.57 2.77
C ASN A 27 3.60 -10.74 1.47
N TYR A 28 2.63 -9.86 1.22
CA TYR A 28 1.81 -9.88 0.01
C TYR A 28 2.62 -9.63 -1.26
N ILE A 29 3.65 -8.79 -1.17
CA ILE A 29 4.50 -8.38 -2.28
C ILE A 29 5.76 -9.25 -2.31
N THR A 30 6.02 -9.96 -3.41
CA THR A 30 7.26 -10.72 -3.62
C THR A 30 8.37 -9.88 -4.23
N ASP A 31 7.99 -8.94 -5.11
CA ASP A 31 8.91 -7.97 -5.70
C ASP A 31 8.24 -6.59 -5.62
N PRO A 32 8.81 -5.62 -4.90
CA PRO A 32 8.25 -4.27 -4.84
C PRO A 32 8.24 -3.57 -6.21
N GLY A 33 8.94 -4.12 -7.20
CA GLY A 33 9.24 -3.44 -8.44
C GLY A 33 10.28 -2.35 -8.23
N ASN A 34 10.62 -1.68 -9.33
CA ASN A 34 11.66 -0.67 -9.35
C ASN A 34 11.17 0.55 -10.13
N LYS A 35 11.58 1.73 -9.64
CA LYS A 35 11.39 2.97 -10.38
C LYS A 35 12.46 3.06 -11.45
N CYS A 36 12.07 3.53 -12.63
CA CYS A 36 13.02 3.81 -13.68
C CYS A 36 13.96 4.94 -13.25
N TYR A 37 15.26 4.82 -13.54
CA TYR A 37 16.24 5.88 -13.35
C TYR A 37 17.16 6.00 -14.57
N ILE A 38 17.30 7.22 -15.09
CA ILE A 38 18.22 7.57 -16.16
C ILE A 38 18.96 8.86 -15.80
N GLY A 39 20.28 8.86 -15.95
CA GLY A 39 21.12 10.04 -15.90
C GLY A 39 21.49 10.50 -17.31
N LEU A 40 21.24 11.75 -17.64
CA LEU A 40 21.80 12.42 -18.81
C LEU A 40 23.12 13.07 -18.39
N VAL A 41 24.24 12.59 -18.91
CA VAL A 41 25.59 13.06 -18.57
C VAL A 41 26.16 13.85 -19.74
N PHE A 42 26.23 15.16 -19.59
CA PHE A 42 26.85 16.06 -20.55
C PHE A 42 28.32 16.24 -20.17
N SER A 43 29.23 15.86 -21.07
CA SER A 43 30.69 16.05 -20.93
C SER A 43 31.26 17.12 -21.86
N GLY A 44 30.39 17.79 -22.60
CA GLY A 44 30.70 18.86 -23.55
C GLY A 44 29.41 19.46 -24.08
N ASP A 45 29.53 20.24 -25.16
CA ASP A 45 28.44 21.05 -25.66
C ASP A 45 27.65 20.27 -26.73
N PRO A 46 26.33 20.09 -26.57
CA PRO A 46 25.44 19.68 -27.65
C PRO A 46 25.47 20.66 -28.82
N VAL A 47 25.23 20.18 -30.04
CA VAL A 47 25.16 21.03 -31.23
C VAL A 47 23.71 21.45 -31.48
N VAL A 48 23.51 22.67 -32.00
CA VAL A 48 22.18 23.14 -32.42
C VAL A 48 21.61 22.18 -33.48
N GLY A 49 20.38 21.72 -33.26
CA GLY A 49 19.71 20.73 -34.09
C GLY A 49 19.88 19.28 -33.63
N ASP A 50 20.75 18.99 -32.66
CA ASP A 50 20.79 17.68 -32.01
C ASP A 50 19.41 17.37 -31.42
N THR A 51 19.05 16.07 -31.37
CA THR A 51 17.76 15.65 -30.82
C THR A 51 17.92 14.64 -29.70
N LEU A 52 17.05 14.78 -28.69
CA LEU A 52 16.94 13.90 -27.53
C LEU A 52 15.53 13.34 -27.45
N ARG A 53 15.37 12.05 -27.70
CA ARG A 53 14.06 11.41 -27.78
C ARG A 53 13.83 10.54 -26.54
N PHE A 54 12.70 10.75 -25.89
CA PHE A 54 12.24 9.98 -24.75
C PHE A 54 11.03 9.15 -25.14
N VAL A 55 11.10 7.85 -24.85
CA VAL A 55 10.01 6.89 -25.13
C VAL A 55 9.67 6.13 -23.86
N TRP A 56 8.40 6.16 -23.46
CA TRP A 56 7.88 5.32 -22.38
C TRP A 56 6.39 5.06 -22.61
N SER A 57 5.91 3.86 -22.30
CA SER A 57 4.52 3.46 -22.56
C SER A 57 4.11 3.73 -24.01
N THR A 58 3.17 4.68 -24.22
CA THR A 58 2.67 5.13 -25.52
C THR A 58 3.17 6.53 -25.90
N TYR A 59 3.98 7.14 -25.04
CA TYR A 59 4.52 8.48 -25.26
C TYR A 59 5.85 8.40 -25.98
N ASP A 60 5.99 9.30 -26.95
CA ASP A 60 7.18 9.48 -27.77
C ASP A 60 7.37 10.98 -27.94
N ILE A 61 8.33 11.55 -27.21
CA ILE A 61 8.62 12.99 -27.24
C ILE A 61 10.06 13.19 -27.69
N THR A 62 10.27 14.15 -28.57
CA THR A 62 11.61 14.50 -29.06
C THR A 62 11.87 15.97 -28.75
N PHE A 63 12.95 16.22 -28.00
CA PHE A 63 13.47 17.56 -27.79
C PHE A 63 14.51 17.90 -28.84
N THR A 64 14.56 19.16 -29.26
CA THR A 64 15.59 19.67 -30.16
C THR A 64 16.46 20.69 -29.43
N PHE A 65 17.77 20.60 -29.60
CA PHE A 65 18.71 21.58 -29.07
C PHE A 65 18.70 22.86 -29.92
N ILE A 66 18.53 24.01 -29.28
CA ILE A 66 18.52 25.35 -29.90
C ILE A 66 19.65 26.22 -29.34
N ASP A 67 20.03 27.28 -30.06
CA ASP A 67 21.07 28.19 -29.59
C ASP A 67 20.62 28.87 -28.28
N TYR A 68 21.55 29.07 -27.35
CA TYR A 68 21.32 29.79 -26.10
C TYR A 68 20.80 31.23 -26.31
N ALA A 69 21.13 31.86 -27.45
CA ALA A 69 20.67 33.19 -27.79
C ALA A 69 19.24 33.24 -28.38
N ASP A 70 18.69 32.10 -28.79
CA ASP A 70 17.37 32.03 -29.42
C ASP A 70 16.24 32.15 -28.40
N THR A 71 15.07 32.59 -28.87
CA THR A 71 13.83 32.55 -28.07
C THR A 71 13.15 31.20 -28.29
N PRO A 72 12.91 30.39 -27.24
CA PRO A 72 12.25 29.12 -27.40
C PRO A 72 10.80 29.34 -27.83
N ASP A 73 10.28 28.42 -28.62
CA ASP A 73 8.87 28.39 -28.97
C ASP A 73 8.01 27.91 -27.77
N TYR A 74 6.70 27.90 -27.97
CA TYR A 74 5.74 27.48 -26.94
C TYR A 74 5.50 25.95 -26.90
N SER A 75 6.31 25.14 -27.59
CA SER A 75 6.10 23.68 -27.66
C SER A 75 6.50 22.96 -26.37
N GLY A 76 7.45 23.51 -25.60
CA GLY A 76 8.06 22.80 -24.47
C GLY A 76 8.92 21.60 -24.90
N LEU A 77 9.38 21.58 -26.16
CA LEU A 77 10.21 20.53 -26.77
C LEU A 77 11.57 21.07 -27.22
N GLN A 78 12.05 22.15 -26.60
CA GLN A 78 13.34 22.76 -26.92
C GLN A 78 14.23 22.82 -25.67
N ILE A 79 15.51 22.53 -25.88
CA ILE A 79 16.56 22.58 -24.85
C ILE A 79 17.65 23.51 -25.36
N PHE A 80 18.19 24.38 -24.52
CA PHE A 80 19.31 25.23 -24.94
C PHE A 80 20.61 24.41 -25.04
N THR A 81 21.45 24.73 -26.02
CA THR A 81 22.85 24.31 -26.00
C THR A 81 23.60 25.02 -24.88
N HIS A 82 24.72 24.44 -24.45
CA HIS A 82 25.60 25.09 -23.48
C HIS A 82 26.23 26.35 -24.10
N SER A 83 26.44 27.38 -23.28
CA SER A 83 27.10 28.62 -23.67
C SER A 83 28.30 28.88 -22.77
N LEU A 84 29.40 29.39 -23.34
CA LEU A 84 30.63 29.66 -22.60
C LEU A 84 30.48 30.74 -21.51
N ILE A 85 29.35 31.46 -21.49
CA ILE A 85 29.05 32.49 -20.49
C ILE A 85 28.40 31.93 -19.22
N ILE A 86 27.96 30.66 -19.23
CA ILE A 86 27.40 29.97 -18.07
C ILE A 86 28.29 28.79 -17.66
N SER A 87 28.23 28.40 -16.40
CA SER A 87 28.88 27.20 -15.90
C SER A 87 28.08 25.94 -16.22
N PHE A 88 28.74 24.77 -16.24
CA PHE A 88 28.05 23.47 -16.36
C PHE A 88 26.98 23.24 -15.29
N ALA A 89 27.14 23.78 -14.08
CA ALA A 89 26.11 23.71 -13.05
C ALA A 89 24.85 24.50 -13.41
N GLN A 90 25.02 25.74 -13.92
CA GLN A 90 23.92 26.56 -14.41
C GLN A 90 23.27 25.93 -15.64
N TYR A 91 24.09 25.31 -16.51
CA TYR A 91 23.62 24.58 -17.67
C TYR A 91 22.75 23.37 -17.27
N ALA A 92 23.20 22.58 -16.29
CA ALA A 92 22.44 21.45 -15.78
C ALA A 92 21.04 21.88 -15.28
N GLU A 93 20.98 22.99 -14.54
CA GLU A 93 19.71 23.55 -14.06
C GLU A 93 18.83 24.06 -15.21
N GLN A 94 19.42 24.68 -16.23
CA GLN A 94 18.69 25.13 -17.42
C GLN A 94 18.09 23.94 -18.17
N VAL A 95 18.88 22.91 -18.45
CA VAL A 95 18.39 21.67 -19.10
C VAL A 95 17.31 21.01 -18.26
N ALA A 96 17.51 20.86 -16.95
CA ALA A 96 16.49 20.31 -16.06
C ALA A 96 15.20 21.14 -16.08
N ALA A 97 15.29 22.48 -16.10
CA ALA A 97 14.14 23.36 -16.22
C ALA A 97 13.42 23.21 -17.57
N ASN A 98 14.17 23.12 -18.69
CA ASN A 98 13.60 22.89 -20.01
C ASN A 98 12.85 21.55 -20.05
N LEU A 99 13.44 20.47 -19.56
CA LEU A 99 12.80 19.15 -19.51
C LEU A 99 11.55 19.15 -18.63
N ARG A 100 11.58 19.84 -17.47
CA ARG A 100 10.41 19.99 -16.58
C ARG A 100 9.28 20.81 -17.19
N SER A 101 9.56 21.64 -18.20
CA SER A 101 8.53 22.43 -18.89
C SER A 101 7.58 21.55 -19.72
N ASN A 102 8.02 20.34 -20.10
CA ASN A 102 7.16 19.38 -20.76
C ASN A 102 6.21 18.72 -19.75
N TYR A 103 4.90 18.87 -19.96
CA TYR A 103 3.87 18.37 -19.05
C TYR A 103 3.94 16.84 -18.87
N LEU A 104 4.08 16.07 -19.95
CA LEU A 104 4.05 14.62 -19.91
C LEU A 104 5.26 14.06 -19.14
N LEU A 105 6.45 14.56 -19.47
CA LEU A 105 7.68 14.13 -18.81
C LEU A 105 7.67 14.52 -17.31
N ASN A 106 7.26 15.73 -16.96
CA ASN A 106 7.22 16.18 -15.56
C ASN A 106 6.11 15.53 -14.73
N ARG A 107 5.00 15.16 -15.37
CA ARG A 107 3.91 14.40 -14.74
C ARG A 107 4.38 13.02 -14.28
N ASP A 108 5.16 12.33 -15.11
CA ASP A 108 5.52 10.93 -14.86
C ASP A 108 6.90 10.77 -14.19
N PHE A 109 7.80 11.74 -14.36
CA PHE A 109 9.17 11.68 -13.87
C PHE A 109 9.53 12.88 -12.98
N LYS A 110 10.39 12.64 -12.00
CA LYS A 110 11.13 13.64 -11.24
C LYS A 110 12.43 13.91 -11.97
N ILE A 111 12.66 15.16 -12.32
CA ILE A 111 13.86 15.59 -13.05
C ILE A 111 14.65 16.47 -12.09
N ASN A 112 15.91 16.15 -11.82
CA ASN A 112 16.78 16.87 -10.88
C ASN A 112 18.21 16.93 -11.39
N VAL A 113 18.95 17.98 -11.03
CA VAL A 113 20.40 17.98 -11.19
C VAL A 113 20.99 17.03 -10.14
N ALA A 114 21.67 15.97 -10.60
CA ALA A 114 22.24 14.95 -9.71
C ALA A 114 23.67 15.28 -9.31
N ALA A 115 24.47 15.75 -10.28
CA ALA A 115 25.84 16.17 -10.05
C ALA A 115 26.22 17.22 -11.11
N SER A 116 27.03 18.19 -10.70
CA SER A 116 27.63 19.16 -11.62
C SER A 116 29.09 19.38 -11.21
N GLY A 117 29.99 19.21 -12.16
CA GLY A 117 31.41 19.49 -12.01
C GLY A 117 31.86 20.66 -12.89
N VAL A 118 33.16 20.88 -12.94
CA VAL A 118 33.77 21.94 -13.76
C VAL A 118 33.61 21.66 -15.26
N SER A 119 33.53 20.39 -15.66
CA SER A 119 33.49 19.94 -17.05
C SER A 119 32.41 18.90 -17.34
N SER A 120 31.44 18.76 -16.44
CA SER A 120 30.32 17.83 -16.67
C SER A 120 29.06 18.24 -15.90
N ALA A 121 27.91 17.91 -16.47
CA ALA A 121 26.60 18.09 -15.89
C ALA A 121 25.82 16.78 -15.95
N THR A 122 25.20 16.37 -14.85
CA THR A 122 24.36 15.18 -14.78
C THR A 122 22.94 15.55 -14.36
N ILE A 123 21.98 15.26 -15.22
CA ILE A 123 20.55 15.40 -14.93
C ILE A 123 19.99 14.00 -14.65
N ALA A 124 19.45 13.78 -13.45
CA ALA A 124 18.72 12.56 -13.11
C ALA A 124 17.24 12.70 -13.46
N ILE A 125 16.71 11.65 -14.08
CA ILE A 125 15.31 11.46 -14.41
C ILE A 125 14.87 10.16 -13.73
N GLU A 126 13.99 10.27 -12.73
CA GLU A 126 13.48 9.16 -11.93
C GLU A 126 11.96 9.05 -12.08
N ALA A 127 11.42 7.87 -12.33
CA ALA A 127 9.97 7.67 -12.36
C ALA A 127 9.33 8.00 -11.00
N ARG A 128 8.17 8.64 -11.01
CA ARG A 128 7.43 8.95 -9.77
C ARG A 128 6.85 7.70 -9.12
N GLU A 129 6.46 6.73 -9.94
CA GLU A 129 5.82 5.47 -9.57
C GLU A 129 6.64 4.28 -10.11
N THR A 130 6.43 3.10 -9.53
CA THR A 130 6.98 1.84 -10.06
C THR A 130 6.11 1.35 -11.23
N GLY A 131 6.67 0.49 -12.07
CA GLY A 131 5.94 -0.13 -13.17
C GLY A 131 6.66 -0.08 -14.51
N GLU A 132 6.41 -1.09 -15.33
CA GLU A 132 6.94 -1.19 -16.71
C GLU A 132 6.40 -0.08 -17.61
N VAL A 133 5.23 0.47 -17.29
CA VAL A 133 4.68 1.65 -17.98
C VAL A 133 5.59 2.88 -17.88
N TYR A 134 6.46 2.92 -16.86
CA TYR A 134 7.46 3.98 -16.67
C TYR A 134 8.86 3.56 -17.11
N ALA A 135 9.01 2.44 -17.81
CA ALA A 135 10.29 2.04 -18.41
C ALA A 135 10.67 3.05 -19.51
N LEU A 136 11.48 4.03 -19.13
CA LEU A 136 11.95 5.08 -20.01
C LEU A 136 13.10 4.56 -20.87
N THR A 137 13.02 4.83 -22.16
CA THR A 137 14.13 4.68 -23.11
C THR A 137 14.49 6.06 -23.61
N VAL A 138 15.78 6.33 -23.74
CA VAL A 138 16.29 7.58 -24.30
C VAL A 138 17.12 7.22 -25.52
N ASP A 139 16.67 7.68 -26.69
CA ASP A 139 17.48 7.64 -27.90
C ASP A 139 18.28 8.95 -27.97
N ASP A 140 19.59 8.85 -28.06
CA ASP A 140 20.47 9.99 -28.21
C ASP A 140 20.95 10.15 -29.65
N SER A 141 20.82 11.37 -30.17
CA SER A 141 21.63 11.85 -31.30
C SER A 141 22.50 13.03 -30.87
N VAL A 142 22.66 13.21 -29.55
CA VAL A 142 23.24 14.40 -28.94
C VAL A 142 24.75 14.22 -28.81
N SER A 143 25.49 15.15 -29.42
CA SER A 143 26.94 15.18 -29.29
C SER A 143 27.34 15.46 -27.83
N ASN A 144 28.40 14.78 -27.36
CA ASN A 144 28.96 14.98 -26.02
C ASN A 144 27.99 14.70 -24.85
N MET A 145 26.95 13.90 -25.09
CA MET A 145 26.07 13.36 -24.06
C MET A 145 26.28 11.85 -23.96
N ALA A 146 26.24 11.32 -22.74
CA ALA A 146 26.18 9.89 -22.45
C ALA A 146 25.00 9.60 -21.53
N LEU A 147 24.48 8.39 -21.61
CA LEU A 147 23.42 7.91 -20.74
C LEU A 147 23.99 7.06 -19.60
N ALA A 148 23.60 7.38 -18.38
CA ALA A 148 23.85 6.57 -17.20
C ALA A 148 22.55 5.84 -16.82
N TYR A 149 22.51 4.53 -17.02
CA TYR A 149 21.32 3.73 -16.74
C TYR A 149 21.29 3.27 -15.29
N GLY A 150 20.14 3.45 -14.65
CA GLY A 150 19.76 2.75 -13.44
C GLY A 150 18.83 1.58 -13.74
N PRO A 151 18.08 1.09 -12.73
CA PRO A 151 17.02 0.13 -12.95
C PRO A 151 15.99 0.65 -13.96
N SER A 152 15.44 -0.23 -14.80
CA SER A 152 14.27 0.09 -15.62
C SER A 152 13.02 0.26 -14.75
N GLY A 153 11.90 0.73 -15.30
CA GLY A 153 10.62 0.64 -14.59
C GLY A 153 10.20 -0.84 -14.50
N GLY A 154 9.93 -1.34 -13.29
CA GLY A 154 9.49 -2.72 -13.06
C GLY A 154 8.20 -2.77 -12.24
N ASN A 155 7.29 -3.68 -12.62
CA ASN A 155 6.00 -3.85 -11.93
C ASN A 155 6.21 -4.48 -10.55
N THR A 156 5.36 -4.08 -9.60
CA THR A 156 5.23 -4.80 -8.32
C THR A 156 4.61 -6.17 -8.59
N ILE A 157 5.28 -7.23 -8.14
CA ILE A 157 4.80 -8.61 -8.24
C ILE A 157 4.23 -9.01 -6.89
N VAL A 158 2.98 -9.47 -6.92
CA VAL A 158 2.25 -9.97 -5.75
C VAL A 158 2.27 -11.49 -5.74
N ARG A 159 2.17 -12.09 -4.54
CA ARG A 159 2.06 -13.54 -4.41
C ARG A 159 0.76 -14.06 -5.03
N ASP A 160 0.87 -15.14 -5.79
CA ASP A 160 -0.31 -15.81 -6.36
C ASP A 160 -1.24 -16.32 -5.25
N ASN A 161 -2.55 -16.12 -5.48
CA ASN A 161 -3.64 -16.52 -4.58
C ASN A 161 -3.48 -16.05 -3.13
N PHE A 162 -2.83 -14.91 -2.89
CA PHE A 162 -2.64 -14.41 -1.53
C PHE A 162 -3.97 -13.99 -0.89
N LYS A 163 -4.26 -14.56 0.28
CA LYS A 163 -5.41 -14.18 1.13
C LYS A 163 -5.01 -14.18 2.60
N ALA A 164 -5.67 -13.33 3.38
CA ALA A 164 -5.71 -13.49 4.83
C ALA A 164 -6.87 -14.41 5.19
N ASN A 165 -6.65 -15.29 6.16
CA ASN A 165 -7.63 -16.23 6.66
C ASN A 165 -7.87 -15.97 8.14
N VAL A 166 -9.12 -16.06 8.56
CA VAL A 166 -9.54 -15.98 9.96
C VAL A 166 -10.42 -17.18 10.26
N PHE A 167 -10.05 -17.91 11.29
CA PHE A 167 -10.83 -19.01 11.84
C PHE A 167 -11.37 -18.59 13.19
N LEU A 168 -12.70 -18.54 13.31
CA LEU A 168 -13.36 -18.19 14.57
C LEU A 168 -13.58 -19.46 15.39
N HIS A 169 -13.14 -19.43 16.64
CA HIS A 169 -13.32 -20.51 17.60
C HIS A 169 -14.22 -20.04 18.75
N ILE A 170 -15.31 -20.74 18.99
CA ILE A 170 -16.27 -20.42 20.06
C ILE A 170 -16.31 -21.56 21.06
N GLU A 171 -16.37 -21.21 22.34
CA GLU A 171 -16.65 -22.14 23.42
C GLU A 171 -18.16 -22.31 23.57
N ASP A 172 -18.67 -23.50 23.25
CA ASP A 172 -20.12 -23.75 23.29
C ASP A 172 -20.65 -23.75 24.74
N ASP A 173 -20.06 -24.56 25.60
CA ASP A 173 -20.37 -24.55 27.04
C ASP A 173 -19.48 -23.54 27.78
N PHE A 174 -20.10 -22.47 28.31
CA PHE A 174 -19.38 -21.38 28.96
C PHE A 174 -18.42 -21.90 30.06
N ASN A 175 -17.14 -21.54 29.92
CA ASN A 175 -16.05 -21.93 30.83
C ASN A 175 -15.73 -23.44 30.87
N SER A 176 -16.08 -24.19 29.82
CA SER A 176 -15.66 -25.59 29.64
C SER A 176 -14.18 -25.75 29.30
N GLY A 177 -13.55 -24.72 28.73
CA GLY A 177 -12.21 -24.77 28.16
C GLY A 177 -12.15 -25.38 26.75
N VAL A 178 -13.27 -25.81 26.18
CA VAL A 178 -13.33 -26.52 24.90
C VAL A 178 -13.88 -25.58 23.83
N PHE A 179 -13.03 -25.24 22.86
CA PHE A 179 -13.40 -24.38 21.75
C PHE A 179 -13.55 -25.17 20.44
N ILE A 180 -14.59 -24.86 19.69
CA ILE A 180 -14.85 -25.44 18.38
C ILE A 180 -14.68 -24.39 17.29
N LYS A 181 -14.08 -24.76 16.15
CA LYS A 181 -14.02 -23.89 14.98
C LYS A 181 -15.42 -23.78 14.39
N VAL A 182 -15.96 -22.57 14.34
CA VAL A 182 -17.33 -22.32 13.86
C VAL A 182 -17.35 -21.67 12.47
N ILE A 183 -16.34 -20.87 12.14
CA ILE A 183 -16.25 -20.16 10.87
C ILE A 183 -14.81 -20.17 10.36
N GLU A 184 -14.70 -20.14 9.05
CA GLU A 184 -13.50 -19.89 8.29
C GLU A 184 -13.84 -18.81 7.25
N LYS A 185 -13.19 -17.66 7.35
CA LYS A 185 -13.31 -16.55 6.40
C LYS A 185 -11.98 -16.30 5.74
N GLU A 186 -12.04 -16.02 4.44
CA GLU A 186 -10.91 -15.52 3.69
C GLU A 186 -11.22 -14.09 3.22
N SER A 187 -10.21 -13.24 3.18
CA SER A 187 -10.33 -11.89 2.64
C SER A 187 -9.09 -11.53 1.83
N PRO A 188 -9.23 -10.96 0.63
CA PRO A 188 -8.10 -10.44 -0.11
C PRO A 188 -7.49 -9.25 0.66
N VAL A 189 -6.23 -8.97 0.35
CA VAL A 189 -5.51 -7.84 0.91
C VAL A 189 -5.72 -6.60 0.01
N ASP A 190 -5.98 -5.45 0.63
CA ASP A 190 -6.16 -4.18 -0.08
C ASP A 190 -4.82 -3.53 -0.49
N THR A 191 -4.88 -2.35 -1.11
CA THR A 191 -3.70 -1.58 -1.54
C THR A 191 -2.82 -1.08 -0.38
N ASN A 192 -3.32 -1.12 0.87
CA ASN A 192 -2.59 -0.75 2.08
C ASN A 192 -2.01 -1.97 2.81
N ASN A 193 -2.03 -3.12 2.16
CA ASN A 193 -1.65 -4.41 2.71
C ASN A 193 -2.51 -4.84 3.92
N GLN A 194 -3.81 -4.47 3.93
CA GLN A 194 -4.75 -4.79 5.00
C GLN A 194 -5.87 -5.73 4.55
N ALA A 195 -6.31 -6.61 5.45
CA ALA A 195 -7.50 -7.42 5.31
C ALA A 195 -8.45 -7.14 6.49
N THR A 196 -9.71 -6.82 6.18
CA THR A 196 -10.74 -6.53 7.19
C THR A 196 -11.75 -7.65 7.26
N PHE A 197 -12.06 -8.07 8.48
CA PHE A 197 -13.08 -9.07 8.80
C PHE A 197 -14.09 -8.46 9.76
N LEU A 198 -15.37 -8.65 9.46
CA LEU A 198 -16.48 -8.35 10.34
C LEU A 198 -16.98 -9.67 10.93
N LEU A 199 -17.06 -9.75 12.25
CA LEU A 199 -17.37 -10.98 13.00
C LEU A 199 -18.69 -10.88 13.78
N GLU A 200 -19.39 -9.76 13.71
CA GLU A 200 -20.58 -9.50 14.52
C GLU A 200 -21.73 -10.46 14.22
N GLU A 201 -22.02 -10.73 12.95
CA GLU A 201 -23.12 -11.61 12.55
C GLU A 201 -22.86 -13.05 12.99
N GLU A 202 -21.61 -13.50 12.83
CA GLU A 202 -21.17 -14.81 13.28
C GLU A 202 -21.30 -14.95 14.79
N LEU A 203 -20.77 -14.00 15.56
CA LEU A 203 -20.84 -14.03 17.01
C LEU A 203 -22.29 -13.92 17.51
N GLU A 204 -23.14 -13.09 16.88
CA GLU A 204 -24.55 -12.94 17.23
C GLU A 204 -25.30 -14.27 17.06
N SER A 205 -24.97 -15.08 16.04
CA SER A 205 -25.64 -16.37 15.78
C SER A 205 -25.48 -17.41 16.90
N TYR A 206 -24.43 -17.29 17.72
CA TYR A 206 -24.17 -18.18 18.86
C TYR A 206 -24.65 -17.62 20.21
N LEU A 207 -25.27 -16.45 20.19
CA LEU A 207 -25.77 -15.78 21.37
C LEU A 207 -27.30 -15.87 21.42
N ALA A 208 -27.85 -16.21 22.57
CA ALA A 208 -29.29 -16.32 22.75
C ALA A 208 -29.74 -15.63 24.04
N PRO A 209 -30.94 -15.01 24.07
CA PRO A 209 -31.52 -14.51 25.30
C PRO A 209 -31.72 -15.65 26.30
N ASP A 210 -31.25 -15.47 27.53
CA ASP A 210 -31.64 -16.32 28.65
C ASP A 210 -32.88 -15.76 29.32
N VAL A 211 -33.98 -16.48 29.15
CA VAL A 211 -35.24 -16.16 29.83
C VAL A 211 -35.48 -17.23 30.89
N PRO A 212 -35.70 -16.85 32.15
CA PRO A 212 -35.99 -17.82 33.20
C PRO A 212 -37.29 -18.57 32.88
N ALA A 213 -37.32 -19.86 33.21
CA ALA A 213 -38.53 -20.64 33.04
C ALA A 213 -39.66 -20.11 33.95
N PHE A 214 -40.91 -20.25 33.51
CA PHE A 214 -42.06 -19.92 34.35
C PHE A 214 -42.00 -20.73 35.66
N ASN A 215 -42.05 -20.04 36.81
CA ASN A 215 -41.86 -20.60 38.16
C ASN A 215 -40.44 -21.12 38.51
N GLN A 216 -39.39 -20.67 37.83
CA GLN A 216 -38.01 -20.96 38.24
C GLN A 216 -37.72 -20.40 39.65
N ALA A 217 -37.57 -21.29 40.63
CA ALA A 217 -37.29 -20.93 42.03
C ALA A 217 -35.79 -20.74 42.32
N VAL A 218 -34.91 -21.33 41.51
CA VAL A 218 -33.45 -21.28 41.68
C VAL A 218 -32.86 -20.25 40.74
N ILE A 219 -32.06 -19.32 41.26
CA ILE A 219 -31.33 -18.35 40.44
C ILE A 219 -30.26 -19.09 39.63
N SER A 220 -30.33 -18.99 38.30
CA SER A 220 -29.30 -19.50 37.39
C SER A 220 -28.53 -18.36 36.75
N ARG A 221 -27.29 -18.63 36.35
CA ARG A 221 -26.50 -17.70 35.53
C ARG A 221 -27.10 -17.64 34.12
N ALA A 222 -27.16 -16.44 33.54
CA ALA A 222 -27.45 -16.26 32.13
C ALA A 222 -26.18 -16.56 31.31
N SER A 223 -25.98 -17.81 30.91
CA SER A 223 -24.78 -18.28 30.21
C SER A 223 -24.90 -18.23 28.68
N ASN A 224 -26.10 -18.16 28.11
CA ASN A 224 -26.33 -18.10 26.66
C ASN A 224 -26.21 -16.68 26.10
N VAL A 225 -26.32 -15.66 26.96
CA VAL A 225 -26.12 -14.24 26.57
C VAL A 225 -24.64 -13.85 26.46
N PHE A 226 -23.71 -14.74 26.85
CA PHE A 226 -22.27 -14.56 26.71
C PHE A 226 -21.63 -15.80 26.09
N LYS A 227 -20.65 -15.61 25.21
CA LYS A 227 -19.79 -16.71 24.73
C LYS A 227 -18.33 -16.30 24.84
N ARG A 228 -17.44 -17.23 25.16
CA ARG A 228 -16.00 -17.00 25.01
C ARG A 228 -15.60 -17.39 23.60
N TYR A 229 -14.70 -16.63 23.00
CA TYR A 229 -14.20 -16.91 21.67
C TYR A 229 -12.74 -16.49 21.56
N TYR A 230 -12.03 -17.07 20.61
CA TYR A 230 -10.79 -16.52 20.10
C TYR A 230 -10.80 -16.69 18.59
N PHE A 231 -9.90 -16.01 17.90
CA PHE A 231 -9.70 -16.25 16.47
C PHE A 231 -8.27 -16.68 16.25
N SER A 232 -8.10 -17.59 15.31
CA SER A 232 -6.79 -17.87 14.72
C SER A 232 -6.75 -17.26 13.33
N TYR A 233 -5.56 -16.85 12.88
CA TYR A 233 -5.39 -16.15 11.61
C TYR A 233 -4.10 -16.58 10.92
N ALA A 234 -4.13 -16.60 9.59
CA ALA A 234 -3.04 -17.09 8.77
C ALA A 234 -3.03 -16.48 7.38
N GLU A 235 -1.86 -16.43 6.75
CA GLU A 235 -1.72 -16.14 5.32
C GLU A 235 -1.98 -17.43 4.54
N SER A 236 -2.62 -17.36 3.38
CA SER A 236 -2.62 -18.43 2.39
C SER A 236 -2.13 -17.86 1.07
N TYR A 237 -1.29 -18.61 0.35
CA TYR A 237 -0.77 -18.25 -0.98
C TYR A 237 -0.21 -19.49 -1.67
N GLY A 238 0.11 -19.37 -2.97
CA GLY A 238 0.69 -20.44 -3.78
C GLY A 238 -0.27 -21.03 -4.82
N ILE A 239 0.20 -22.02 -5.57
CA ILE A 239 -0.58 -22.74 -6.58
C ILE A 239 -0.38 -24.26 -6.38
N PRO A 240 -1.30 -24.96 -5.68
CA PRO A 240 -2.52 -24.45 -5.05
C PRO A 240 -2.24 -23.56 -3.83
N ALA A 241 -3.22 -22.76 -3.40
CA ALA A 241 -3.08 -21.93 -2.22
C ALA A 241 -2.99 -22.80 -0.95
N GLU A 242 -1.94 -22.61 -0.16
CA GLU A 242 -1.73 -23.33 1.09
C GLU A 242 -1.73 -22.37 2.27
N VAL A 243 -2.46 -22.73 3.33
CA VAL A 243 -2.43 -22.01 4.61
C VAL A 243 -1.05 -22.16 5.23
N GLN A 244 -0.48 -21.04 5.65
CA GLN A 244 0.86 -20.95 6.19
C GLN A 244 0.83 -20.99 7.73
N TYR A 245 1.70 -20.23 8.37
CA TYR A 245 1.73 -20.10 9.83
C TYR A 245 0.41 -19.54 10.37
N VAL A 246 -0.19 -20.28 11.30
CA VAL A 246 -1.40 -19.91 12.02
C VAL A 246 -1.01 -19.31 13.37
N ALA A 247 -1.43 -18.08 13.62
CA ALA A 247 -1.31 -17.41 14.91
C ALA A 247 -2.68 -17.38 15.60
N GLU A 248 -2.70 -17.30 16.93
CA GLU A 248 -3.92 -17.24 17.73
C GLU A 248 -4.02 -15.93 18.51
N SER A 249 -5.24 -15.43 18.68
CA SER A 249 -5.53 -14.31 19.57
C SER A 249 -5.65 -14.75 21.01
N SER A 250 -5.70 -13.78 21.92
CA SER A 250 -6.20 -14.01 23.28
C SER A 250 -7.69 -14.42 23.25
N ILE A 251 -8.14 -15.10 24.31
CA ILE A 251 -9.56 -15.40 24.53
C ILE A 251 -10.29 -14.10 24.88
N LYS A 252 -11.42 -13.87 24.21
CA LYS A 252 -12.32 -12.73 24.34
C LYS A 252 -13.72 -13.21 24.72
N LYS A 253 -14.61 -12.28 25.03
CA LYS A 253 -16.03 -12.54 25.33
C LYS A 253 -16.90 -11.80 24.33
N ALA A 254 -17.91 -12.47 23.78
CA ALA A 254 -18.99 -11.84 23.04
C ALA A 254 -20.22 -11.77 23.96
N VAL A 255 -20.98 -10.69 23.88
CA VAL A 255 -22.22 -10.50 24.64
C VAL A 255 -23.38 -10.15 23.73
N LEU A 256 -24.56 -10.68 24.03
CA LEU A 256 -25.82 -10.32 23.39
C LEU A 256 -26.28 -8.92 23.85
N ALA A 257 -25.51 -7.91 23.51
CA ALA A 257 -25.81 -6.51 23.78
C ALA A 257 -25.39 -5.65 22.59
N GLY A 258 -25.95 -4.45 22.55
CA GLY A 258 -25.57 -3.39 21.62
C GLY A 258 -25.50 -2.07 22.36
N TYR A 259 -24.68 -1.15 21.88
CA TYR A 259 -24.62 0.19 22.47
C TYR A 259 -25.78 1.03 21.92
N ALA A 260 -26.31 1.93 22.74
CA ALA A 260 -27.12 3.01 22.22
C ALA A 260 -26.23 3.89 21.33
N PHE A 261 -26.76 4.40 20.22
CA PHE A 261 -26.00 5.16 19.20
C PHE A 261 -25.19 6.32 19.81
N ASN A 262 -25.72 6.99 20.83
CA ASN A 262 -25.08 8.11 21.53
C ASN A 262 -23.96 7.70 22.52
N LYS A 263 -23.80 6.41 22.82
CA LYS A 263 -22.77 5.89 23.74
C LYS A 263 -21.66 5.10 23.05
N PHE A 264 -21.75 4.94 21.73
CA PHE A 264 -20.75 4.25 20.91
C PHE A 264 -19.31 4.81 21.04
N PRO A 265 -19.07 6.14 21.20
CA PRO A 265 -17.70 6.66 21.28
C PRO A 265 -16.98 6.39 22.61
N GLU A 266 -17.72 6.15 23.70
CA GLU A 266 -17.15 6.15 25.06
C GLU A 266 -16.77 4.75 25.58
N ASN A 267 -17.30 3.66 25.00
CA ASN A 267 -16.88 2.24 25.16
C ASN A 267 -16.60 1.67 26.58
N THR A 268 -16.81 2.39 27.68
CA THR A 268 -16.33 1.95 29.01
C THR A 268 -17.25 0.97 29.75
N PHE A 269 -18.55 0.95 29.44
CA PHE A 269 -19.54 0.22 30.25
C PHE A 269 -19.26 -1.29 30.37
N LEU A 270 -18.86 -1.96 29.29
CA LEU A 270 -18.64 -3.41 29.33
C LEU A 270 -17.30 -3.79 29.98
N GLU A 271 -16.29 -2.93 29.88
CA GLU A 271 -14.97 -3.15 30.49
C GLU A 271 -15.05 -3.02 32.02
N ASP A 272 -15.83 -2.07 32.53
CA ASP A 272 -15.98 -1.82 33.97
C ASP A 272 -16.80 -2.90 34.71
N TYR A 273 -17.72 -3.59 34.01
CA TYR A 273 -18.68 -4.51 34.65
C TYR A 273 -18.39 -6.01 34.43
N ILE A 274 -17.57 -6.38 33.44
CA ILE A 274 -17.34 -7.79 33.05
C ILE A 274 -15.92 -8.28 33.40
N THR A 275 -15.12 -7.43 34.05
CA THR A 275 -13.75 -7.71 34.49
C THR A 275 -13.62 -8.57 35.76
N ASN A 276 -14.73 -8.96 36.39
CA ASN A 276 -14.76 -9.89 37.53
C ASN A 276 -15.35 -11.27 37.15
#